data_AF-A0A811UEY7-F1
#
_entry.id   AF-A0A811UEY7-F1
#
_cell.length_a   1.000
_cell.length_b   1.000
_cell.length_c   1.000
_cell.angle_alpha   90.00
_cell.angle_beta   90.00
_cell.angle_gamma   90.00
#
_symmetry.space_group_name_H-M   'P 1'
#
loop_
_entity.id
_entity.type
_entity.pdbx_description
1 polymer ?
#
loop_
_entity_poly.entity_id
_entity_poly.type
_entity_poly.pdbx_seq_one_letter_code
_entity_poly.pdbx_strand_id
1 'polypeptide(L)'
;MVIVRNWLNERLNVMESNSSHATKTQRIDMASRLGPEHTICDIDFTSTVRISADRLSLRSQGSFNTIKANVCVYGGRWMYEVLLHSKGVMQIGWCSNKCTFNENSGVGDTKWSYGYDGSKQQIWHIATSKYGDKWQIGDIIGITIDIDDEKIEYLRNGKSMGIAFTKLERGPGISFFPAVSLGYNQGLQVNFGNTPFKYPAEGFMPLQAKPIVRLQKADILLGYLVNLSNVLAHNPACKKKEHTDGKISFMLYLQHY
;
A
#
# COMPACT_ATOMS: atom_id res chain seq x y z
N MET A 1 -30.05 -15.96 -18.75
CA MET A 1 -29.06 -15.28 -17.88
C MET A 1 -28.82 -15.98 -16.53
N VAL A 2 -29.86 -16.49 -15.85
CA VAL A 2 -29.74 -17.12 -14.52
C VAL A 2 -28.79 -18.33 -14.48
N ILE A 3 -28.80 -19.19 -15.51
CA ILE A 3 -27.96 -20.41 -15.57
C ILE A 3 -26.46 -20.07 -15.57
N VAL A 4 -26.04 -19.11 -16.40
CA VAL A 4 -24.62 -18.70 -16.50
C VAL A 4 -24.16 -18.05 -15.21
N ARG A 5 -25.01 -17.23 -14.58
CA ARG A 5 -24.71 -16.59 -13.30
C ARG A 5 -24.54 -17.62 -12.17
N ASN A 6 -25.43 -18.60 -12.09
CA ASN A 6 -25.36 -19.65 -11.07
C ASN A 6 -24.12 -20.53 -11.26
N TRP A 7 -23.85 -20.96 -12.50
CA TRP A 7 -22.65 -21.72 -12.83
C TRP A 7 -21.36 -20.96 -12.48
N LEU A 8 -21.30 -19.66 -12.80
CA LEU A 8 -20.14 -18.83 -12.48
C LEU A 8 -19.95 -18.69 -10.97
N ASN A 9 -21.03 -18.46 -10.22
CA ASN A 9 -20.99 -18.37 -8.77
C ASN A 9 -20.50 -19.69 -8.13
N GLU A 10 -20.98 -20.84 -8.60
CA GLU A 10 -20.50 -22.15 -8.13
C GLU A 10 -18.99 -22.31 -8.37
N ARG A 11 -18.50 -21.96 -9.57
CA ARG A 11 -17.08 -22.02 -9.90
C ARG A 11 -16.24 -21.09 -9.03
N LEU A 12 -16.72 -19.87 -8.76
CA LEU A 12 -16.04 -18.90 -7.90
C LEU A 12 -16.03 -19.34 -6.42
N ASN A 13 -17.08 -20.03 -5.95
CA ASN A 13 -17.18 -20.52 -4.57
C ASN A 13 -16.25 -21.70 -4.31
N VAL A 14 -16.06 -22.61 -5.27
CA VAL A 14 -15.08 -23.71 -5.18
C VAL A 14 -13.65 -23.18 -5.02
N MET A 15 -13.37 -21.94 -5.45
CA MET A 15 -12.05 -21.36 -5.27
C MET A 15 -11.75 -21.02 -3.82
N GLU A 16 -12.74 -20.56 -3.07
CA GLU A 16 -12.55 -20.21 -1.66
C GLU A 16 -12.08 -21.41 -0.83
N SER A 17 -12.60 -22.61 -1.12
CA SER A 17 -12.13 -23.84 -0.48
C SER A 17 -10.72 -24.22 -0.91
N ASN A 18 -10.38 -24.07 -2.19
CA ASN A 18 -9.06 -24.40 -2.74
C ASN A 18 -7.95 -23.42 -2.28
N SER A 19 -8.28 -22.14 -2.04
CA SER A 19 -7.32 -21.16 -1.53
C SER A 19 -6.94 -21.40 -0.07
N SER A 20 -7.64 -22.28 0.65
CA SER A 20 -7.52 -22.43 2.10
C SER A 20 -6.09 -22.71 2.60
N HIS A 21 -5.31 -23.48 1.86
CA HIS A 21 -3.91 -23.74 2.20
C HIS A 21 -3.04 -22.49 2.05
N ALA A 22 -3.11 -21.80 0.89
CA ALA A 22 -2.33 -20.60 0.63
C ALA A 22 -2.68 -19.46 1.60
N THR A 23 -3.96 -19.30 1.94
CA THR A 23 -4.40 -18.33 2.96
C THR A 23 -3.88 -18.68 4.36
N LYS A 24 -3.82 -19.97 4.71
CA LYS A 24 -3.21 -20.42 5.98
C LYS A 24 -1.72 -20.13 6.02
N THR A 25 -0.98 -20.45 4.96
CA THR A 25 0.46 -20.17 4.86
C THR A 25 0.73 -18.69 5.03
N GLN A 26 0.01 -17.82 4.30
CA GLN A 26 0.18 -16.38 4.44
C GLN A 26 -0.12 -15.88 5.87
N ARG A 27 -1.12 -16.44 6.55
CA ARG A 27 -1.41 -16.07 7.95
C ARG A 27 -0.28 -16.45 8.89
N ILE A 28 0.41 -17.56 8.64
CA ILE A 28 1.58 -17.98 9.40
C ILE A 28 2.76 -17.04 9.10
N ASP A 29 3.03 -16.76 7.83
CA ASP A 29 4.12 -15.87 7.40
C ASP A 29 3.93 -14.44 7.93
N MET A 30 2.67 -13.99 8.03
CA MET A 30 2.30 -12.67 8.54
C MET A 30 1.90 -12.67 10.02
N ALA A 31 2.26 -13.70 10.81
CA ALA A 31 1.84 -13.82 12.21
C ALA A 31 2.29 -12.65 13.10
N SER A 32 3.38 -11.97 12.74
CA SER A 32 3.90 -10.80 13.45
C SER A 32 3.26 -9.46 13.03
N ARG A 33 2.26 -9.50 12.14
CA ARG A 33 1.47 -8.34 11.70
C ARG A 33 0.08 -8.39 12.31
N LEU A 34 -0.35 -7.26 12.87
CA LEU A 34 -1.66 -7.07 13.48
C LEU A 34 -2.49 -6.05 12.70
N GLY A 35 -3.80 -6.29 12.58
CA GLY A 35 -4.75 -5.43 11.87
C GLY A 35 -5.43 -6.11 10.69
N PRO A 36 -6.38 -5.45 10.02
CA PRO A 36 -7.19 -6.02 8.94
C PRO A 36 -6.34 -6.39 7.71
N GLU A 37 -6.81 -7.31 6.86
CA GLU A 37 -6.08 -7.72 5.64
C GLU A 37 -5.84 -6.55 4.66
N HIS A 38 -6.79 -5.61 4.57
CA HIS A 38 -6.67 -4.41 3.76
C HIS A 38 -6.00 -3.28 4.56
N THR A 39 -4.76 -2.96 4.20
CA THR A 39 -3.94 -1.94 4.83
C THR A 39 -4.17 -0.60 4.16
N ILE A 40 -4.40 0.42 4.97
CA ILE A 40 -4.74 1.79 4.55
C ILE A 40 -4.30 2.77 5.63
N CYS A 41 -4.27 4.05 5.29
CA CYS A 41 -4.12 5.11 6.28
C CYS A 41 -5.40 5.21 7.13
N ASP A 42 -5.22 5.26 8.44
CA ASP A 42 -6.32 5.40 9.39
C ASP A 42 -6.88 6.82 9.37
N ILE A 43 -8.16 6.97 9.70
CA ILE A 43 -8.82 8.28 9.77
C ILE A 43 -8.80 8.73 11.22
N ASP A 44 -8.12 9.85 11.47
CA ASP A 44 -8.32 10.63 12.69
C ASP A 44 -9.11 11.89 12.34
N PHE A 45 -10.33 12.00 12.91
CA PHE A 45 -11.23 13.13 12.71
C PHE A 45 -10.67 14.46 13.25
N THR A 46 -9.61 14.42 14.05
CA THR A 46 -8.90 15.61 14.54
C THR A 46 -7.85 16.14 13.55
N SER A 47 -7.51 15.37 12.52
CA SER A 47 -6.46 15.76 11.56
C SER A 47 -7.00 16.69 10.47
N THR A 48 -6.22 17.70 10.09
CA THR A 48 -6.53 18.57 8.93
C THR A 48 -6.01 17.99 7.61
N VAL A 49 -5.71 16.69 7.58
CA VAL A 49 -5.18 16.01 6.39
C VAL A 49 -6.35 15.61 5.50
N ARG A 50 -6.30 16.03 4.23
CA ARG A 50 -7.19 15.51 3.20
C ARG A 50 -6.69 14.15 2.75
N ILE A 51 -7.58 13.17 2.83
CA ILE A 51 -7.31 11.76 2.50
C ILE A 51 -8.18 11.39 1.29
N SER A 52 -7.60 10.74 0.29
CA SER A 52 -8.36 10.21 -0.86
C SER A 52 -9.31 9.08 -0.45
N ALA A 53 -10.29 8.75 -1.31
CA ALA A 53 -11.29 7.72 -1.01
C ALA A 53 -10.70 6.32 -0.77
N ASP A 54 -9.59 5.98 -1.43
CA ASP A 54 -8.85 4.73 -1.22
C ASP A 54 -8.01 4.73 0.06
N ARG A 55 -7.90 5.88 0.75
CA ARG A 55 -7.10 6.10 1.95
C ARG A 55 -5.60 5.84 1.78
N LEU A 56 -5.07 6.12 0.59
CA LEU A 56 -3.65 5.96 0.29
C LEU A 56 -2.96 7.27 -0.10
N SER A 57 -3.68 8.25 -0.66
CA SER A 57 -3.13 9.58 -0.96
C SER A 57 -3.48 10.58 0.14
N LEU A 58 -2.47 11.31 0.60
CA LEU A 58 -2.55 12.23 1.71
C LEU A 58 -2.07 13.61 1.28
N ARG A 59 -2.79 14.66 1.69
CA ARG A 59 -2.35 16.05 1.56
C ARG A 59 -2.76 16.86 2.78
N SER A 60 -1.78 17.46 3.45
CA SER A 60 -2.03 18.27 4.65
C SER A 60 -2.61 19.65 4.31
N GLN A 61 -3.51 20.13 5.15
CA GLN A 61 -3.95 21.54 5.19
C GLN A 61 -3.54 22.24 6.49
N GLY A 62 -2.85 21.54 7.40
CA GLY A 62 -2.41 22.05 8.69
C GLY A 62 -0.90 22.22 8.76
N SER A 63 -0.41 22.58 9.94
CA SER A 63 1.01 22.81 10.18
C SER A 63 1.83 21.53 10.09
N PHE A 64 1.43 20.46 10.79
CA PHE A 64 2.23 19.23 10.89
C PHE A 64 1.48 17.98 11.43
N ASN A 65 0.32 17.65 10.86
CA ASN A 65 -0.47 16.50 11.36
C ASN A 65 0.14 15.14 10.98
N THR A 66 -0.06 14.16 11.87
CA THR A 66 0.44 12.79 11.71
C THR A 66 -0.70 11.82 11.43
N ILE A 67 -0.53 10.96 10.42
CA ILE A 67 -1.44 9.85 10.09
C ILE A 67 -0.68 8.53 10.22
N LYS A 68 -1.35 7.52 10.76
CA LYS A 68 -0.82 6.15 10.91
C LYS A 68 -1.56 5.20 9.98
N ALA A 69 -0.94 4.08 9.62
CA ALA A 69 -1.69 2.98 9.01
C ALA A 69 -2.59 2.28 10.04
N ASN A 70 -3.61 1.56 9.56
CA ASN A 70 -4.50 0.75 10.39
C ASN A 70 -3.91 -0.63 10.81
N VAL A 71 -2.61 -0.82 10.57
CA VAL A 71 -1.88 -2.08 10.77
C VAL A 71 -0.55 -1.79 11.44
N CYS A 72 -0.11 -2.69 12.31
CA CYS A 72 1.22 -2.67 12.90
C CYS A 72 1.91 -4.03 12.82
N VAL A 73 3.20 -4.01 13.14
CA VAL A 73 4.08 -5.18 13.16
C VAL A 73 4.89 -5.21 14.45
N TYR A 74 5.17 -6.39 14.98
CA TYR A 74 5.93 -6.55 16.24
C TYR A 74 7.12 -7.52 16.13
N GLY A 75 7.38 -8.06 14.94
CA GLY A 75 8.51 -8.94 14.61
C GLY A 75 8.64 -9.10 13.10
N GLY A 76 9.75 -9.65 12.61
CA GLY A 76 9.98 -9.85 11.17
C GLY A 76 10.44 -8.58 10.43
N ARG A 77 10.47 -8.70 9.10
CA ARG A 77 11.02 -7.71 8.17
C ARG A 77 9.94 -7.16 7.25
N TRP A 78 9.65 -5.87 7.35
CA TRP A 78 8.53 -5.24 6.66
C TRP A 78 8.96 -3.99 5.90
N MET A 79 8.24 -3.70 4.81
CA MET A 79 8.44 -2.46 4.07
C MET A 79 7.14 -1.91 3.49
N TYR A 80 7.16 -0.61 3.22
CA TYR A 80 6.19 0.08 2.40
C TYR A 80 6.89 1.14 1.55
N GLU A 81 6.21 1.60 0.51
CA GLU A 81 6.70 2.66 -0.36
C GLU A 81 5.87 3.93 -0.20
N VAL A 82 6.51 5.07 -0.45
CA VAL A 82 5.87 6.37 -0.51
C VAL A 82 6.27 7.06 -1.81
N LEU A 83 5.29 7.40 -2.64
CA LEU A 83 5.45 8.27 -3.79
C LEU A 83 5.26 9.74 -3.36
N LEU A 84 6.27 10.57 -3.60
CA LEU A 84 6.22 11.97 -3.20
C LEU A 84 5.47 12.84 -4.22
N HIS A 85 4.38 13.49 -3.79
CA HIS A 85 3.68 14.50 -4.61
C HIS A 85 4.21 15.92 -4.38
N SER A 86 4.95 16.13 -3.30
CA SER A 86 5.63 17.38 -2.95
C SER A 86 7.01 17.08 -2.38
N LYS A 87 7.84 18.12 -2.19
CA LYS A 87 9.23 17.99 -1.72
C LYS A 87 9.56 18.85 -0.48
N GLY A 88 8.55 19.44 0.15
CA GLY A 88 8.70 20.24 1.37
C GLY A 88 8.88 19.37 2.60
N VAL A 89 8.71 19.96 3.77
CA VAL A 89 8.96 19.32 5.07
C VAL A 89 7.90 18.26 5.37
N MET A 90 8.34 17.01 5.46
CA MET A 90 7.53 15.86 5.87
C MET A 90 8.43 14.92 6.68
N GLN A 91 7.86 14.15 7.60
CA GLN A 91 8.57 13.07 8.28
C GLN A 91 7.86 11.76 8.02
N ILE A 92 8.56 10.78 7.43
CA ILE A 92 8.03 9.46 7.08
C ILE A 92 8.78 8.37 7.84
N GLY A 93 8.08 7.38 8.38
CA GLY A 93 8.73 6.29 9.08
C GLY A 93 7.79 5.49 9.98
N TRP A 94 8.30 5.06 11.12
CA TRP A 94 7.60 4.14 12.01
C TRP A 94 7.29 4.79 13.35
N CYS A 95 6.17 4.42 13.95
CA CYS A 95 5.82 4.84 15.30
C CYS A 95 5.24 3.68 16.10
N SER A 96 5.50 3.67 17.40
CA SER A 96 4.96 2.66 18.29
C SER A 96 3.50 2.96 18.68
N ASN A 97 2.75 1.94 19.12
CA ASN A 97 1.45 2.12 19.79
C ASN A 97 1.52 3.04 21.02
N LYS A 98 2.71 3.27 21.58
CA LYS A 98 2.95 4.20 22.69
C LYS A 98 3.12 5.65 22.26
N CYS A 99 3.19 5.95 20.96
CA CYS A 99 3.26 7.32 20.47
C CYS A 99 1.93 8.06 20.66
N THR A 100 2.02 9.26 21.22
CA THR A 100 0.97 10.27 21.18
C THR A 100 1.47 11.44 20.35
N PHE A 101 0.78 11.72 19.25
CA PHE A 101 1.09 12.85 18.38
C PHE A 101 0.16 14.02 18.72
N ASN A 102 0.63 15.23 18.44
CA ASN A 102 -0.16 16.45 18.48
C ASN A 102 0.20 17.31 17.25
N GLU A 103 -0.41 18.48 17.10
CA GLU A 103 -0.22 19.36 15.93
C GLU A 103 1.22 19.85 15.73
N ASN A 104 2.06 19.75 16.75
CA ASN A 104 3.45 20.19 16.78
C ASN A 104 4.45 19.03 16.92
N SER A 105 3.99 17.78 16.91
CA SER A 105 4.83 16.60 17.08
C SER A 105 4.60 15.61 15.95
N GLY A 106 5.65 15.37 15.18
CA GLY A 106 5.66 14.42 14.08
C GLY A 106 6.41 13.13 14.37
N VAL A 107 6.48 12.29 13.34
CA VAL A 107 7.20 11.01 13.37
C VAL A 107 8.69 11.27 13.60
N GLY A 108 9.22 10.74 14.69
CA GLY A 108 10.61 10.96 15.11
C GLY A 108 10.76 11.98 16.23
N ASP A 109 9.74 12.74 16.60
CA ASP A 109 9.84 13.72 17.71
C ASP A 109 9.68 13.07 19.10
N THR A 110 9.42 11.76 19.16
CA THR A 110 9.25 11.01 20.40
C THR A 110 10.23 9.86 20.46
N LYS A 111 10.56 9.37 21.66
CA LYS A 111 11.35 8.13 21.83
C LYS A 111 10.69 6.88 21.25
N TRP A 112 9.42 6.96 20.88
CA TRP A 112 8.62 5.85 20.40
C TRP A 112 8.45 5.89 18.87
N SER A 113 9.04 6.86 18.17
CA SER A 113 8.92 7.03 16.72
C SER A 113 10.26 7.33 16.06
N TYR A 114 10.35 6.98 14.77
CA TYR A 114 11.55 7.05 13.96
C TYR A 114 11.17 7.62 12.59
N GLY A 115 11.67 8.80 12.26
CA GLY A 115 11.26 9.53 11.06
C GLY A 115 12.41 9.97 10.18
N TYR A 116 12.17 10.04 8.87
CA TYR A 116 13.07 10.63 7.89
C TYR A 116 12.41 11.83 7.22
N ASP A 117 13.13 12.95 7.17
CA ASP A 117 12.77 14.16 6.43
C ASP A 117 13.79 14.37 5.30
N GLY A 118 13.42 13.97 4.09
CA GLY A 118 14.26 14.14 2.91
C GLY A 118 14.33 15.57 2.38
N SER A 119 13.52 16.51 2.90
CA SER A 119 13.72 17.92 2.61
C SER A 119 14.87 18.48 3.46
N LYS A 120 14.94 18.10 4.73
CA LYS A 120 16.03 18.51 5.61
C LYS A 120 17.26 17.60 5.53
N GLN A 121 17.14 16.44 4.88
CA GLN A 121 18.18 15.39 4.84
C GLN A 121 18.57 14.97 6.26
N GLN A 122 17.54 14.70 7.06
CA GLN A 122 17.67 14.40 8.47
C GLN A 122 16.80 13.23 8.86
N ILE A 123 17.31 12.41 9.77
CA ILE A 123 16.51 11.46 10.53
C ILE A 123 16.20 12.05 11.91
N TRP A 124 15.07 11.65 12.46
CA TRP A 124 14.45 12.17 13.67
C TRP A 124 14.14 11.01 14.62
N HIS A 125 14.70 11.07 15.83
CA HIS A 125 14.36 10.20 16.95
C HIS A 125 14.72 10.94 18.25
N ILE A 126 13.81 11.79 18.73
CA ILE A 126 14.00 12.83 19.76
C ILE A 126 14.96 13.94 19.30
N ALA A 127 16.17 13.56 18.90
CA ALA A 127 17.18 14.42 18.31
C ALA A 127 17.26 14.18 16.79
N THR A 128 17.99 15.05 16.10
CA THR A 128 18.21 14.96 14.66
C THR A 128 19.66 14.66 14.30
N SER A 129 19.84 13.94 13.21
CA SER A 129 21.16 13.72 12.60
C SER A 129 21.06 13.75 11.08
N LYS A 130 22.15 14.15 10.41
CA LYS A 130 22.21 14.16 8.94
C LYS A 130 22.09 12.75 8.40
N TYR A 131 21.24 12.56 7.39
CA TYR A 131 21.02 11.27 6.73
C TYR A 131 20.31 11.47 5.38
N GLY A 132 20.63 10.62 4.42
CA GLY A 132 19.91 10.51 3.16
C GLY A 132 20.08 11.68 2.19
N ASP A 133 19.39 11.55 1.07
CA ASP A 133 19.48 12.49 -0.05
C ASP A 133 18.30 13.46 -0.09
N LYS A 134 18.55 14.66 -0.63
CA LYS A 134 17.49 15.64 -0.90
C LYS A 134 16.47 15.05 -1.87
N TRP A 135 15.25 14.81 -1.41
CA TRP A 135 14.19 14.23 -2.23
C TRP A 135 13.63 15.22 -3.26
N GLN A 136 12.98 14.69 -4.30
CA GLN A 136 12.26 15.45 -5.31
C GLN A 136 10.84 14.89 -5.48
N ILE A 137 9.98 15.70 -6.11
CA ILE A 137 8.65 15.26 -6.51
C ILE A 137 8.80 14.09 -7.48
N GLY A 138 8.02 13.03 -7.28
CA GLY A 138 8.06 11.81 -8.09
C GLY A 138 9.06 10.75 -7.61
N ASP A 139 9.91 11.06 -6.63
CA ASP A 139 10.72 10.02 -5.99
C ASP A 139 9.83 9.03 -5.24
N ILE A 140 10.27 7.77 -5.24
CA ILE A 140 9.70 6.71 -4.41
C ILE A 140 10.67 6.40 -3.29
N ILE A 141 10.20 6.55 -2.06
CA ILE A 141 10.96 6.21 -0.86
C ILE A 141 10.46 4.87 -0.34
N GLY A 142 11.32 3.86 -0.41
CA GLY A 142 11.14 2.59 0.29
C GLY A 142 11.52 2.77 1.76
N ILE A 143 10.65 2.33 2.67
CA ILE A 143 10.81 2.51 4.11
C ILE A 143 10.75 1.13 4.73
N THR A 144 11.86 0.67 5.28
CA THR A 144 11.98 -0.69 5.83
C THR A 144 11.97 -0.66 7.35
N ILE A 145 11.59 -1.78 7.96
CA ILE A 145 11.85 -2.08 9.36
C ILE A 145 12.21 -3.55 9.48
N ASP A 146 13.34 -3.81 10.09
CA ASP A 146 13.79 -5.12 10.51
C ASP A 146 13.72 -5.17 12.04
N ILE A 147 12.67 -5.76 12.57
CA ILE A 147 12.42 -5.79 14.02
C ILE A 147 13.32 -6.85 14.68
N ASP A 148 13.71 -7.87 13.92
CA ASP A 148 14.53 -8.97 14.41
C ASP A 148 15.97 -8.49 14.62
N ASP A 149 16.50 -7.74 13.64
CA ASP A 149 17.84 -7.12 13.68
C ASP A 149 17.87 -5.69 14.24
N GLU A 150 16.70 -5.15 14.61
CA GLU A 150 16.51 -3.82 15.19
C GLU A 150 17.05 -2.69 14.29
N LYS A 151 16.72 -2.71 13.00
CA LYS A 151 17.20 -1.74 12.00
C LYS A 151 16.05 -1.11 11.22
N ILE A 152 16.21 0.17 10.89
CA ILE A 152 15.38 0.87 9.89
C ILE A 152 16.31 1.46 8.85
N GLU A 153 15.95 1.27 7.58
CA GLU A 153 16.65 1.81 6.43
C GLU A 153 15.66 2.45 5.46
N TYR A 154 16.13 3.48 4.76
CA TYR A 154 15.38 4.14 3.71
C TYR A 154 16.08 3.93 2.36
N LEU A 155 15.29 3.67 1.34
CA LEU A 155 15.74 3.50 -0.04
C LEU A 155 15.12 4.60 -0.89
N ARG A 156 15.92 5.29 -1.70
CA ARG A 156 15.43 6.25 -2.69
C ARG A 156 15.50 5.63 -4.06
N ASN A 157 14.34 5.46 -4.70
CA ASN A 157 14.21 4.83 -6.01
C ASN A 157 14.91 3.46 -6.08
N GLY A 158 14.77 2.66 -5.02
CA GLY A 158 15.39 1.33 -4.88
C GLY A 158 16.85 1.32 -4.45
N LYS A 159 17.52 2.48 -4.34
CA LYS A 159 18.89 2.56 -3.83
C LYS A 159 18.89 2.82 -2.32
N SER A 160 19.54 1.95 -1.56
CA SER A 160 19.78 2.15 -0.13
C SER A 160 20.51 3.48 0.13
N MET A 161 20.06 4.20 1.17
CA MET A 161 20.74 5.36 1.74
C MET A 161 21.51 5.01 3.04
N GLY A 162 21.70 3.72 3.31
CA GLY A 162 22.34 3.19 4.52
C GLY A 162 21.38 3.05 5.72
N ILE A 163 21.85 2.43 6.80
CA ILE A 163 21.05 2.24 8.02
C ILE A 163 20.80 3.59 8.70
N ALA A 164 19.53 3.93 8.90
CA ALA A 164 19.12 5.16 9.58
C ALA A 164 19.09 4.98 11.10
N PHE A 165 18.49 3.88 11.56
CA PHE A 165 18.32 3.62 12.98
C PHE A 165 18.77 2.21 13.33
N THR A 166 19.33 2.08 14.53
CA THR A 166 19.67 0.80 15.17
C THR A 166 19.14 0.82 16.60
N LYS A 167 19.02 -0.36 17.23
CA LYS A 167 18.57 -0.49 18.64
C LYS A 167 17.17 0.08 18.84
N LEU A 168 16.20 -0.43 18.08
CA LEU A 168 14.81 -0.03 18.18
C LEU A 168 14.25 -0.37 19.57
N GLU A 169 13.30 0.45 20.04
CA GLU A 169 12.60 0.18 21.30
C GLU A 169 11.92 -1.20 21.25
N ARG A 170 12.17 -2.06 22.24
CA ARG A 170 11.60 -3.41 22.34
C ARG A 170 10.99 -3.66 23.72
N GLY A 171 10.07 -4.62 23.76
CA GLY A 171 9.47 -5.10 24.99
C GLY A 171 8.03 -5.58 24.78
N PRO A 172 7.43 -6.20 25.80
CA PRO A 172 6.05 -6.67 25.75
C PRO A 172 5.09 -5.54 25.35
N GLY A 173 4.30 -5.77 24.31
CA GLY A 173 3.28 -4.84 23.84
C GLY A 173 3.81 -3.65 23.04
N ILE A 174 5.08 -3.65 22.60
CA ILE A 174 5.59 -2.70 21.60
C ILE A 174 5.30 -3.23 20.20
N SER A 175 4.73 -2.37 19.35
CA SER A 175 4.45 -2.67 17.94
C SER A 175 4.60 -1.42 17.10
N PHE A 176 5.04 -1.54 15.85
CA PHE A 176 5.33 -0.42 14.96
C PHE A 176 4.29 -0.27 13.85
N PHE A 177 3.76 0.94 13.70
CA PHE A 177 2.86 1.37 12.63
C PHE A 177 3.65 2.24 11.64
N PRO A 178 3.45 2.06 10.33
CA PRO A 178 3.79 3.09 9.37
C PRO A 178 3.10 4.39 9.74
N ALA A 179 3.83 5.49 9.69
CA ALA A 179 3.32 6.80 10.00
C ALA A 179 3.97 7.87 9.13
N VAL A 180 3.20 8.93 8.88
CA VAL A 180 3.65 10.10 8.13
C VAL A 180 3.17 11.37 8.81
N SER A 181 4.06 12.35 8.97
CA SER A 181 3.74 13.71 9.39
C SER A 181 3.96 14.66 8.23
N LEU A 182 2.96 15.48 7.94
CA LEU A 182 2.92 16.29 6.74
C LEU A 182 2.84 17.77 7.07
N GLY A 183 3.84 18.52 6.62
CA GLY A 183 3.83 19.98 6.65
C GLY A 183 2.72 20.58 5.80
N TYR A 184 2.43 21.87 6.01
CA TYR A 184 1.43 22.59 5.23
C TYR A 184 1.60 22.40 3.73
N ASN A 185 0.50 22.05 3.07
CA ASN A 185 0.40 21.78 1.63
C ASN A 185 1.33 20.66 1.11
N GLN A 186 1.90 19.84 2.00
CA GLN A 186 2.67 18.67 1.61
C GLN A 186 1.77 17.46 1.39
N GLY A 187 2.17 16.60 0.46
CA GLY A 187 1.40 15.41 0.13
C GLY A 187 2.21 14.32 -0.54
N LEU A 188 1.70 13.12 -0.41
CA LEU A 188 2.32 11.88 -0.86
C LEU A 188 1.23 10.82 -1.08
N GLN A 189 1.61 9.72 -1.70
CA GLN A 189 0.81 8.50 -1.77
C GLN A 189 1.58 7.36 -1.12
N VAL A 190 0.94 6.62 -0.23
CA VAL A 190 1.51 5.46 0.44
C VAL A 190 1.09 4.20 -0.32
N ASN A 191 2.03 3.28 -0.51
CA ASN A 191 1.78 1.94 -1.00
C ASN A 191 2.24 0.94 0.05
N PHE A 192 1.30 0.25 0.70
CA PHE A 192 1.61 -0.81 1.67
C PHE A 192 1.77 -2.20 1.01
N GLY A 193 1.70 -2.27 -0.33
CA GLY A 193 1.57 -3.48 -1.12
C GLY A 193 0.17 -3.64 -1.73
N ASN A 194 -0.69 -2.63 -1.63
CA ASN A 194 -2.00 -2.56 -2.29
C ASN A 194 -1.85 -2.58 -3.82
N THR A 195 -0.74 -2.04 -4.31
CA THR A 195 -0.24 -2.23 -5.66
C THR A 195 1.17 -2.83 -5.60
N PRO A 196 1.65 -3.52 -6.65
CA PRO A 196 3.02 -4.01 -6.68
C PRO A 196 4.03 -2.89 -6.38
N PHE A 197 4.99 -3.17 -5.50
CA PHE A 197 6.08 -2.23 -5.24
C PHE A 197 6.88 -1.97 -6.50
N LYS A 198 7.31 -0.73 -6.70
CA LYS A 198 8.19 -0.39 -7.82
C LYS A 198 9.62 -0.82 -7.53
N TYR A 199 10.04 -0.76 -6.27
CA TYR A 199 11.36 -1.11 -5.78
C TYR A 199 11.27 -1.99 -4.51
N PRO A 200 10.88 -3.27 -4.63
CA PRO A 200 10.85 -4.18 -3.48
C PRO A 200 12.26 -4.39 -2.91
N ALA A 201 12.39 -4.33 -1.59
CA ALA A 201 13.62 -4.64 -0.87
C ALA A 201 13.70 -6.13 -0.54
N GLU A 202 14.87 -6.72 -0.74
CA GLU A 202 15.08 -8.17 -0.57
C GLU A 202 14.84 -8.63 0.88
N GLY A 203 14.00 -9.65 1.03
CA GLY A 203 13.65 -10.24 2.32
C GLY A 203 12.67 -9.41 3.17
N PHE A 204 12.13 -8.30 2.65
CA PHE A 204 11.10 -7.51 3.32
C PHE A 204 9.71 -7.80 2.75
N MET A 205 8.73 -7.95 3.64
CA MET A 205 7.34 -8.22 3.28
C MET A 205 6.49 -6.94 3.20
N PRO A 206 5.48 -6.89 2.32
CA PRO A 206 4.48 -5.82 2.33
C PRO A 206 3.58 -5.91 3.56
N LEU A 207 3.08 -4.77 4.03
CA LEU A 207 2.03 -4.78 5.07
C LEU A 207 0.65 -5.10 4.51
N GLN A 208 0.38 -4.93 3.22
CA GLN A 208 -0.87 -5.38 2.61
C GLN A 208 -0.88 -6.91 2.53
N ALA A 209 -1.90 -7.53 3.12
CA ALA A 209 -2.11 -8.95 2.93
C ALA A 209 -2.46 -9.22 1.46
N LYS A 210 -1.77 -10.18 0.81
CA LYS A 210 -2.08 -10.58 -0.57
C LYS A 210 -3.54 -11.03 -0.65
N PRO A 211 -4.37 -10.45 -1.54
CA PRO A 211 -5.78 -10.83 -1.63
C PRO A 211 -5.95 -12.12 -2.43
N ILE A 212 -5.42 -13.25 -1.95
CA ILE A 212 -5.27 -14.54 -2.66
C ILE A 212 -6.56 -14.95 -3.36
N VAL A 213 -7.67 -15.02 -2.63
CA VAL A 213 -8.97 -15.44 -3.18
C VAL A 213 -9.42 -14.51 -4.31
N ARG A 214 -9.27 -13.19 -4.13
CA ARG A 214 -9.68 -12.21 -5.15
C ARG A 214 -8.81 -12.31 -6.40
N LEU A 215 -7.51 -12.55 -6.24
CA LEU A 215 -6.59 -12.75 -7.35
C LEU A 215 -6.96 -14.00 -8.15
N GLN A 216 -7.18 -15.14 -7.47
CA GLN A 216 -7.58 -16.37 -8.16
C GLN A 216 -8.92 -16.24 -8.88
N LYS A 217 -9.90 -15.56 -8.27
CA LYS A 217 -11.18 -15.23 -8.93
C LYS A 217 -10.97 -14.34 -10.15
N ALA A 218 -10.11 -13.33 -10.05
CA ALA A 218 -9.78 -12.43 -11.16
C ALA A 218 -9.08 -13.17 -12.32
N ASP A 219 -8.13 -14.06 -12.04
CA ASP A 219 -7.41 -14.84 -13.05
C ASP A 219 -8.37 -15.69 -13.90
N ILE A 220 -9.37 -16.32 -13.25
CA ILE A 220 -10.40 -17.10 -13.93
C ILE A 220 -11.27 -16.22 -14.83
N LEU A 221 -11.77 -15.10 -14.28
CA LEU A 221 -12.62 -14.19 -15.02
C LEU A 221 -11.89 -13.62 -16.23
N LEU A 222 -10.61 -13.29 -16.08
CA LEU A 222 -9.77 -12.84 -17.17
C LEU A 222 -9.56 -13.94 -18.21
N GLY A 223 -9.33 -15.19 -17.78
CA GLY A 223 -9.28 -16.35 -18.66
C GLY A 223 -10.56 -16.53 -19.47
N TYR A 224 -11.74 -16.39 -18.85
CA TYR A 224 -13.01 -16.43 -19.57
C TYR A 224 -13.17 -15.27 -20.54
N LEU A 225 -12.74 -14.08 -20.18
CA LEU A 225 -12.80 -12.91 -21.06
C LEU A 225 -11.92 -13.11 -22.30
N VAL A 226 -10.71 -13.65 -22.13
CA VAL A 226 -9.81 -14.01 -23.24
C VAL A 226 -10.43 -15.09 -24.12
N ASN A 227 -11.04 -16.11 -23.53
CA ASN A 227 -11.72 -17.16 -24.30
C ASN A 227 -12.90 -16.61 -25.09
N LEU A 228 -13.72 -15.76 -24.47
CA LEU A 228 -14.83 -15.08 -25.13
C LEU A 228 -14.35 -14.17 -26.26
N SER A 229 -13.29 -13.39 -26.06
CA SER A 229 -12.73 -12.54 -27.11
C SER A 229 -12.27 -13.37 -28.31
N ASN A 230 -11.64 -14.52 -28.07
CA ASN A 230 -11.21 -15.43 -29.13
C ASN A 230 -12.40 -16.01 -29.90
N VAL A 231 -13.46 -16.44 -29.22
CA VAL A 231 -14.69 -16.94 -29.85
C VAL A 231 -15.35 -15.84 -30.69
N LEU A 232 -15.46 -14.62 -30.17
CA LEU A 232 -16.06 -13.49 -30.89
C LEU A 232 -15.24 -13.12 -32.14
N ALA A 233 -13.92 -13.11 -32.06
CA ALA A 233 -13.04 -12.82 -33.19
C ALA A 233 -13.14 -13.86 -34.32
N HIS A 234 -13.42 -15.12 -33.99
CA HIS A 234 -13.54 -16.22 -34.94
C HIS A 234 -14.99 -16.53 -35.34
N ASN A 235 -15.97 -15.82 -34.79
CA ASN A 235 -17.37 -16.03 -35.14
C ASN A 235 -17.69 -15.43 -36.52
N PRO A 236 -18.03 -16.24 -37.54
CA PRO A 236 -18.32 -15.75 -38.89
C PRO A 236 -19.54 -14.81 -38.94
N ALA A 237 -20.43 -14.84 -37.94
CA ALA A 237 -21.54 -13.89 -37.82
C ALA A 237 -21.08 -12.46 -37.44
N CYS A 238 -19.93 -12.33 -36.74
CA CYS A 238 -19.33 -11.03 -36.44
C CYS A 238 -18.61 -10.44 -37.68
N LYS A 239 -17.99 -11.30 -38.51
CA LYS A 239 -17.32 -10.88 -39.76
C LYS A 239 -18.31 -10.47 -40.87
N LYS A 240 -19.55 -10.98 -40.86
CA LYS A 240 -20.55 -10.67 -41.89
C LYS A 240 -21.19 -9.27 -41.80
N LYS A 241 -20.93 -8.51 -40.73
CA LYS A 241 -21.48 -7.14 -40.58
C LYS A 241 -20.61 -6.04 -41.19
N GLU A 242 -19.42 -6.34 -41.71
CA GLU A 242 -18.51 -5.32 -42.28
C GLU A 242 -18.64 -5.12 -43.79
N HIS A 243 -19.64 -5.72 -44.46
CA HIS A 243 -19.79 -5.59 -45.92
C HIS A 243 -21.12 -5.00 -46.42
N THR A 244 -21.95 -4.48 -45.53
CA THR A 244 -23.09 -3.63 -45.91
C THR A 244 -23.21 -2.49 -44.91
N ASP A 245 -23.02 -1.28 -45.42
CA ASP A 245 -23.18 0.04 -44.80
C ASP A 245 -22.04 0.58 -43.94
N GLY A 246 -21.27 1.49 -44.57
CA GLY A 246 -20.37 2.40 -43.90
C GLY A 246 -21.13 3.34 -42.96
N LYS A 247 -21.22 2.95 -41.69
CA LYS A 247 -21.36 3.84 -40.52
C LYS A 247 -20.97 3.03 -39.30
N ILE A 248 -19.73 3.22 -38.84
CA ILE A 248 -19.25 2.64 -37.57
C ILE A 248 -20.02 3.33 -36.44
N SER A 249 -20.98 2.61 -35.86
CA SER A 249 -21.62 2.97 -34.59
C SER A 249 -21.23 1.91 -33.55
N PHE A 250 -20.31 2.28 -32.66
CA PHE A 250 -20.01 1.53 -31.45
C PHE A 250 -21.17 1.72 -30.46
N MET A 251 -22.25 0.97 -30.65
CA MET A 251 -23.33 0.83 -29.65
C MET A 251 -23.02 -0.39 -28.79
N LEU A 252 -22.33 -0.14 -27.67
CA LEU A 252 -22.30 -1.01 -26.51
C LEU A 252 -23.75 -1.31 -26.08
N TYR A 253 -24.21 -2.54 -26.32
CA TYR A 253 -25.44 -3.04 -25.74
C TYR A 253 -25.20 -3.34 -24.25
N LEU A 254 -25.33 -2.29 -23.43
CA LEU A 254 -25.63 -2.38 -22.01
C LEU A 254 -26.91 -1.60 -21.76
N GLN A 255 -28.06 -2.22 -22.08
CA GLN A 255 -29.32 -1.79 -21.51
C GLN A 255 -30.34 -2.93 -21.53
N HIS A 256 -30.85 -3.18 -20.32
CA HIS A 256 -32.04 -3.95 -19.92
C HIS A 256 -31.90 -5.43 -19.57
N TYR A 257 -32.15 -5.64 -18.26
CA TYR A 257 -32.44 -6.84 -17.46
C TYR A 257 -31.27 -7.53 -16.76
#